data_AF-A0A090X4G5-F1
#
_entry.id   AF-A0A090X4G5-F1
#
_cell.length_a   1.000
_cell.length_b   1.000
_cell.length_c   1.000
_cell.angle_alpha   90.00
_cell.angle_beta   90.00
_cell.angle_gamma   90.00
#
_symmetry.space_group_name_H-M   'P 1'
#
loop_
_entity.id
_entity.type
_entity.pdbx_description
1 polymer ?
#
loop_
_entity_poly.entity_id
_entity_poly.type
_entity_poly.pdbx_seq_one_letter_code
_entity_poly.pdbx_strand_id
1 'polypeptide(L)'
;MIEKLQSKIARVSKILIEDMFQVKPGETVAITADLPSDRAIVDAFAAATSVAGGIPMIILVPRAEQESQAGMPYWPSEALTAALCKADVWIEANSMVLLYSDIWETAMRDNKKLRYLIIGNSSIESLDRIFTGFDIQSLKQLLTKTREKVLACNTVKITSKNGTNVSYDIDLNYAFDIDDGDYSKPKFGTAPGFVNIVPKIGSMNGNIVFDFLQNGEQGSPLEFVMKHSEIVDVKGRRKQQKNLKHT
;
A
#
# COMPACT_ATOMS: atom_id res chain seq x y z
N MET A 1 -7.32 28.25 8.73
CA MET A 1 -7.11 26.79 8.96
C MET A 1 -7.85 25.95 7.92
N ILE A 2 -9.17 26.15 7.75
CA ILE A 2 -9.97 25.45 6.72
C ILE A 2 -9.45 25.67 5.30
N GLU A 3 -9.12 26.92 4.92
CA GLU A 3 -8.53 27.23 3.59
C GLU A 3 -7.22 26.48 3.32
N LYS A 4 -6.39 26.30 4.36
CA LYS A 4 -5.14 25.55 4.27
C LYS A 4 -5.40 24.06 4.03
N LEU A 5 -6.47 23.51 4.62
CA LEU A 5 -6.88 22.13 4.41
C LEU A 5 -7.41 21.92 2.99
N GLN A 6 -8.30 22.80 2.53
CA GLN A 6 -8.85 22.75 1.17
C GLN A 6 -7.77 22.90 0.09
N SER A 7 -6.79 23.78 0.30
CA SER A 7 -5.63 23.92 -0.59
C SER A 7 -4.81 22.62 -0.68
N LYS A 8 -4.61 21.91 0.44
CA LYS A 8 -3.94 20.59 0.44
C LYS A 8 -4.78 19.55 -0.30
N ILE A 9 -6.08 19.48 -0.06
CA ILE A 9 -7.00 18.56 -0.77
C ILE A 9 -6.90 18.78 -2.28
N ALA A 10 -7.01 20.03 -2.73
CA ALA A 10 -6.91 20.36 -4.15
C ALA A 10 -5.54 19.97 -4.73
N ARG A 11 -4.45 20.28 -4.03
CA ARG A 11 -3.08 19.94 -4.47
C ARG A 11 -2.86 18.44 -4.60
N VAL A 12 -3.21 17.69 -3.56
CA VAL A 12 -3.07 16.22 -3.51
C VAL A 12 -3.93 15.58 -4.60
N SER A 13 -5.18 16.01 -4.75
CA SER A 13 -6.09 15.49 -5.77
C SER A 13 -5.56 15.72 -7.19
N LYS A 14 -5.07 16.93 -7.46
CA LYS A 14 -4.47 17.25 -8.75
C LYS A 14 -3.26 16.36 -9.05
N ILE A 15 -2.30 16.29 -8.12
CA ILE A 15 -1.07 15.52 -8.31
C ILE A 15 -1.39 14.03 -8.53
N LEU A 16 -2.23 13.43 -7.68
CA LEU A 16 -2.61 12.03 -7.82
C LEU A 16 -3.24 11.74 -9.19
N ILE A 17 -4.24 12.52 -9.59
CA ILE A 17 -5.01 12.26 -10.81
C ILE A 17 -4.22 12.62 -12.08
N GLU A 18 -3.66 13.82 -12.15
CA GLU A 18 -3.05 14.37 -13.36
C GLU A 18 -1.58 13.99 -13.52
N ASP A 19 -0.79 14.03 -12.44
CA ASP A 19 0.67 13.85 -12.53
C ASP A 19 1.08 12.39 -12.33
N MET A 20 0.49 11.74 -11.32
CA MET A 20 0.85 10.37 -10.93
C MET A 20 0.13 9.33 -11.78
N PHE A 21 -1.22 9.33 -11.79
CA PHE A 21 -2.01 8.41 -12.61
C PHE A 21 -2.08 8.82 -14.08
N GLN A 22 -1.92 10.12 -14.36
CA GLN A 22 -2.04 10.71 -15.69
C GLN A 22 -3.33 10.29 -16.40
N VAL A 23 -4.45 10.39 -15.66
CA VAL A 23 -5.78 10.00 -16.12
C VAL A 23 -6.07 10.62 -17.49
N LYS A 24 -6.60 9.81 -18.40
CA LYS A 24 -6.97 10.19 -19.77
C LYS A 24 -8.48 10.37 -19.90
N PRO A 25 -8.93 11.19 -20.87
CA PRO A 25 -10.35 11.33 -21.15
C PRO A 25 -11.05 9.99 -21.39
N GLY A 26 -12.17 9.77 -20.71
CA GLY A 26 -12.98 8.55 -20.81
C GLY A 26 -12.54 7.37 -19.93
N GLU A 27 -11.40 7.47 -19.22
CA GLU A 27 -10.97 6.43 -18.28
C GLU A 27 -11.86 6.39 -17.04
N THR A 28 -12.23 5.18 -16.61
CA THR A 28 -13.00 4.96 -15.38
C THR A 28 -12.07 4.94 -14.17
N VAL A 29 -12.27 5.88 -13.24
CA VAL A 29 -11.52 5.95 -11.98
C VAL A 29 -12.44 5.50 -10.85
N ALA A 30 -12.22 4.29 -10.35
CA ALA A 30 -12.90 3.76 -9.18
C ALA A 30 -12.22 4.28 -7.90
N ILE A 31 -13.00 4.86 -6.99
CA ILE A 31 -12.53 5.30 -5.68
C ILE A 31 -13.33 4.51 -4.65
N THR A 32 -12.69 3.54 -3.99
CA THR A 32 -13.35 2.75 -2.95
C THR A 32 -13.18 3.44 -1.60
N ALA A 33 -14.25 3.44 -0.82
CA ALA A 33 -14.31 4.03 0.50
C ALA A 33 -15.24 3.20 1.40
N ASP A 34 -15.07 3.32 2.71
CA ASP A 34 -16.03 2.81 3.69
C ASP A 34 -16.66 3.96 4.48
N LEU A 35 -17.66 3.66 5.31
CA LEU A 35 -18.41 4.68 6.04
C LEU A 35 -17.53 5.67 6.87
N PRO A 36 -16.41 5.25 7.48
CA PRO A 36 -15.49 6.17 8.16
C PRO A 36 -14.56 7.00 7.25
N SER A 37 -14.48 6.72 5.95
CA SER A 37 -13.60 7.45 5.04
C SER A 37 -13.94 8.94 4.98
N ASP A 38 -12.92 9.79 4.88
CA ASP A 38 -13.12 11.23 4.70
C ASP A 38 -13.72 11.55 3.32
N ARG A 39 -15.02 11.87 3.31
CA ARG A 39 -15.75 12.20 2.09
C ARG A 39 -15.24 13.45 1.39
N ALA A 40 -14.66 14.42 2.09
CA ALA A 40 -14.12 15.61 1.43
C ALA A 40 -12.92 15.26 0.54
N ILE A 41 -12.09 14.30 0.96
CA ILE A 41 -10.96 13.81 0.18
C ILE A 41 -11.45 12.96 -1.01
N VAL A 42 -12.35 12.00 -0.74
CA VAL A 42 -12.92 11.10 -1.76
C VAL A 42 -13.63 11.89 -2.87
N ASP A 43 -14.49 12.84 -2.48
CA ASP A 43 -15.26 13.64 -3.44
C ASP A 43 -14.33 14.59 -4.23
N ALA A 44 -13.23 15.05 -3.64
CA ALA A 44 -12.24 15.86 -4.35
C ALA A 44 -11.45 15.06 -5.40
N PHE A 45 -11.13 13.79 -5.15
CA PHE A 45 -10.54 12.92 -6.17
C PHE A 45 -11.50 12.67 -7.33
N ALA A 46 -12.79 12.49 -7.04
CA ALA A 46 -13.82 12.37 -8.09
C ALA A 46 -13.96 13.67 -8.90
N ALA A 47 -13.90 14.83 -8.23
CA ALA A 47 -13.93 16.13 -8.91
C ALA A 47 -12.70 16.34 -9.80
N ALA A 48 -11.50 16.07 -9.29
CA ALA A 48 -10.26 16.16 -10.06
C ALA A 48 -10.24 15.19 -11.25
N THR A 49 -10.79 13.98 -11.08
CA THR A 49 -11.00 13.03 -12.17
C THR A 49 -11.86 13.63 -13.28
N SER A 50 -13.01 14.22 -12.92
CA SER A 50 -13.90 14.87 -13.89
C SER A 50 -13.19 16.00 -14.64
N VAL A 51 -12.38 16.81 -13.94
CA VAL A 51 -11.60 17.90 -14.54
C VAL A 51 -10.55 17.38 -15.53
N ALA A 52 -9.92 16.24 -15.24
CA ALA A 52 -9.00 15.55 -16.15
C ALA A 52 -9.70 14.85 -17.33
N GLY A 53 -11.03 14.89 -17.41
CA GLY A 53 -11.84 14.23 -18.44
C GLY A 53 -12.11 12.73 -18.18
N GLY A 54 -11.66 12.20 -17.04
CA GLY A 54 -12.01 10.85 -16.60
C GLY A 54 -13.45 10.76 -16.11
N ILE A 55 -13.91 9.53 -15.88
CA ILE A 55 -15.25 9.20 -15.40
C ILE A 55 -15.12 8.65 -13.98
N PRO A 56 -15.40 9.45 -12.93
CA PRO A 56 -15.26 8.98 -11.56
C PRO A 56 -16.40 8.04 -11.16
N MET A 57 -16.07 7.02 -10.38
CA MET A 57 -17.01 6.12 -9.72
C MET A 57 -16.60 5.95 -8.27
N ILE A 58 -17.38 6.52 -7.34
CA ILE A 58 -17.19 6.31 -5.91
C ILE A 58 -17.96 5.05 -5.51
N ILE A 59 -17.28 4.07 -4.92
CA ILE A 59 -17.90 2.85 -4.39
C ILE A 59 -17.80 2.87 -2.87
N LEU A 60 -18.94 3.06 -2.21
CA LEU A 60 -19.05 3.04 -0.76
C LEU A 60 -19.47 1.64 -0.29
N VAL A 61 -18.66 1.02 0.57
CA VAL A 61 -18.94 -0.31 1.15
C VAL A 61 -19.03 -0.26 2.67
N PRO A 62 -19.61 -1.28 3.33
CA PRO A 62 -19.50 -1.41 4.78
C PRO A 62 -18.03 -1.46 5.22
N ARG A 63 -17.76 -0.91 6.41
CA ARG A 63 -16.47 -1.10 7.07
C ARG A 63 -16.40 -2.55 7.57
N ALA A 64 -15.37 -3.29 7.19
CA ALA A 64 -15.09 -4.60 7.77
C ALA A 64 -14.60 -4.48 9.23
N GLU A 65 -14.53 -5.60 9.94
CA GLU A 65 -13.86 -5.65 11.25
C GLU A 65 -12.35 -5.86 11.15
N GLN A 66 -11.89 -6.42 10.02
CA GLN A 66 -10.50 -6.77 9.76
C GLN A 66 -10.11 -6.34 8.34
N GLU A 67 -8.82 -6.26 8.09
CA GLU A 67 -8.22 -5.88 6.82
C GLU A 67 -8.03 -7.09 5.90
N SER A 68 -7.78 -6.82 4.62
CA SER A 68 -7.33 -7.80 3.63
C SER A 68 -8.26 -9.02 3.56
N GLN A 69 -7.71 -10.23 3.41
CA GLN A 69 -8.49 -11.46 3.30
C GLN A 69 -9.45 -11.70 4.47
N ALA A 70 -9.12 -11.28 5.69
CA ALA A 70 -9.97 -11.47 6.86
C ALA A 70 -11.24 -10.59 6.82
N GLY A 71 -11.24 -9.51 6.04
CA GLY A 71 -12.40 -8.64 5.85
C GLY A 71 -13.44 -9.16 4.84
N MET A 72 -13.12 -10.20 4.07
CA MET A 72 -13.98 -10.74 3.00
C MET A 72 -15.44 -11.02 3.40
N PRO A 73 -15.76 -11.54 4.61
CA PRO A 73 -17.15 -11.78 5.00
C PRO A 73 -18.04 -10.54 5.08
N TYR A 74 -17.46 -9.33 5.14
CA TYR A 74 -18.18 -8.07 5.35
C TYR A 74 -18.45 -7.30 4.06
N TRP A 75 -17.77 -7.63 2.97
CA TRP A 75 -17.84 -6.87 1.72
C TRP A 75 -18.77 -7.53 0.69
N PRO A 76 -19.45 -6.74 -0.16
CA PRO A 76 -20.16 -7.25 -1.32
C PRO A 76 -19.17 -7.67 -2.41
N SER A 77 -18.40 -8.73 -2.14
CA SER A 77 -17.17 -9.09 -2.87
C SER A 77 -17.41 -9.35 -4.36
N GLU A 78 -18.47 -10.06 -4.74
CA GLU A 78 -18.75 -10.36 -6.15
C GLU A 78 -18.96 -9.09 -6.98
N ALA A 79 -19.86 -8.20 -6.52
CA ALA A 79 -20.18 -6.96 -7.22
C ALA A 79 -18.99 -5.98 -7.22
N LEU A 80 -18.30 -5.84 -6.08
CA LEU A 80 -17.13 -4.98 -5.95
C LEU A 80 -16.00 -5.45 -6.88
N THR A 81 -15.70 -6.74 -6.89
CA THR A 81 -14.68 -7.33 -7.78
C THR A 81 -15.04 -7.11 -9.25
N ALA A 82 -16.29 -7.36 -9.64
CA ALA A 82 -16.72 -7.19 -11.02
C ALA A 82 -16.53 -5.74 -11.52
N ALA A 83 -16.84 -4.75 -10.67
CA ALA A 83 -16.64 -3.34 -10.99
C ALA A 83 -15.14 -2.99 -11.13
N LEU A 84 -14.31 -3.42 -10.16
CA LEU A 84 -12.87 -3.15 -10.14
C LEU A 84 -12.12 -3.85 -11.29
N CYS A 85 -12.61 -5.00 -11.74
CA CYS A 85 -12.09 -5.69 -12.93
C CYS A 85 -12.32 -4.93 -14.24
N LYS A 86 -13.14 -3.86 -14.25
CA LYS A 86 -13.43 -3.04 -15.44
C LYS A 86 -12.86 -1.62 -15.38
N ALA A 87 -12.47 -1.15 -14.20
CA ALA A 87 -11.87 0.17 -14.00
C ALA A 87 -10.49 0.32 -14.69
N ASP A 88 -10.09 1.55 -14.98
CA ASP A 88 -8.77 1.88 -15.51
C ASP A 88 -7.81 2.31 -14.38
N VAL A 89 -8.36 2.96 -13.35
CA VAL A 89 -7.68 3.37 -12.13
C VAL A 89 -8.51 2.92 -10.93
N TRP A 90 -7.86 2.42 -9.88
CA TRP A 90 -8.47 2.17 -8.58
C TRP A 90 -7.67 2.86 -7.47
N ILE A 91 -8.32 3.82 -6.80
CA ILE A 91 -7.81 4.50 -5.61
C ILE A 91 -8.54 3.93 -4.39
N GLU A 92 -7.81 3.31 -3.48
CA GLU A 92 -8.39 2.69 -2.29
C GLU A 92 -8.23 3.58 -1.05
N ALA A 93 -9.35 4.18 -0.61
CA ALA A 93 -9.44 5.08 0.54
C ALA A 93 -10.17 4.46 1.76
N ASN A 94 -10.35 3.14 1.75
CA ASN A 94 -11.00 2.40 2.82
C ASN A 94 -10.22 2.51 4.14
N SER A 95 -10.92 2.57 5.26
CA SER A 95 -10.31 2.46 6.59
C SER A 95 -9.86 1.04 6.92
N MET A 96 -10.60 0.03 6.42
CA MET A 96 -10.19 -1.37 6.42
C MET A 96 -9.84 -1.76 4.99
N VAL A 97 -8.55 -1.98 4.76
CA VAL A 97 -7.99 -2.05 3.40
C VAL A 97 -8.35 -3.36 2.72
N LEU A 98 -8.67 -3.29 1.43
CA LEU A 98 -8.97 -4.40 0.52
C LEU A 98 -7.70 -5.04 -0.04
N LEU A 99 -6.56 -4.35 0.01
CA LEU A 99 -5.25 -4.86 -0.41
C LEU A 99 -5.01 -6.29 0.13
N TYR A 100 -4.55 -7.20 -0.74
CA TYR A 100 -4.32 -8.62 -0.46
C TYR A 100 -5.57 -9.44 -0.06
N SER A 101 -6.77 -8.96 -0.36
CA SER A 101 -7.99 -9.78 -0.35
C SER A 101 -8.22 -10.45 -1.71
N ASP A 102 -9.09 -11.46 -1.76
CA ASP A 102 -9.52 -12.08 -3.03
C ASP A 102 -10.10 -11.07 -4.04
N ILE A 103 -10.70 -9.96 -3.57
CA ILE A 103 -11.19 -8.86 -4.41
C ILE A 103 -10.01 -8.21 -5.13
N TRP A 104 -8.97 -7.85 -4.38
CA TRP A 104 -7.76 -7.22 -4.91
C TRP A 104 -6.98 -8.17 -5.81
N GLU A 105 -6.75 -9.41 -5.36
CA GLU A 105 -6.04 -10.45 -6.11
C GLU A 105 -6.72 -10.69 -7.47
N THR A 106 -8.05 -10.79 -7.47
CA THR A 106 -8.81 -11.00 -8.70
C THR A 106 -8.77 -9.77 -9.62
N ALA A 107 -8.93 -8.57 -9.08
CA ALA A 107 -8.84 -7.34 -9.88
C ALA A 107 -7.45 -7.19 -10.52
N MET A 108 -6.37 -7.32 -9.75
CA MET A 108 -5.00 -7.19 -10.26
C MET A 108 -4.62 -8.31 -11.24
N ARG A 109 -5.10 -9.53 -11.00
CA ARG A 109 -4.86 -10.68 -11.89
C ARG A 109 -5.62 -10.53 -13.21
N ASP A 110 -6.90 -10.19 -13.18
CA ASP A 110 -7.78 -10.31 -14.35
C ASP A 110 -7.86 -8.99 -15.14
N ASN A 111 -7.62 -7.84 -14.49
CA ASN A 111 -7.62 -6.53 -15.13
C ASN A 111 -6.19 -6.04 -15.44
N LYS A 112 -5.67 -6.44 -16.60
CA LYS A 112 -4.29 -6.12 -17.03
C LYS A 112 -4.02 -4.64 -17.33
N LYS A 113 -5.06 -3.79 -17.38
CA LYS A 113 -4.94 -2.34 -17.58
C LYS A 113 -5.01 -1.55 -16.27
N LEU A 114 -5.30 -2.21 -15.14
CA LEU A 114 -5.55 -1.55 -13.86
C LEU A 114 -4.31 -0.85 -13.31
N ARG A 115 -4.46 0.43 -12.98
CA ARG A 115 -3.52 1.19 -12.14
C ARG A 115 -4.12 1.30 -10.75
N TYR A 116 -3.46 0.72 -9.76
CA TYR A 116 -3.97 0.68 -8.39
C TYR A 116 -3.08 1.50 -7.46
N LEU A 117 -3.69 2.23 -6.53
CA LEU A 117 -3.00 2.85 -5.40
C LEU A 117 -3.82 2.72 -4.12
N ILE A 118 -3.18 2.19 -3.09
CA ILE A 118 -3.70 2.25 -1.73
C ILE A 118 -3.27 3.53 -1.03
N ILE A 119 -4.24 4.25 -0.47
CA ILE A 119 -4.00 5.42 0.38
C ILE A 119 -4.57 5.25 1.79
N GLY A 120 -5.48 4.28 1.98
CA GLY A 120 -6.19 4.03 3.22
C GLY A 120 -7.01 5.24 3.69
N ASN A 121 -7.57 5.18 4.91
CA ASN A 121 -8.23 6.33 5.53
C ASN A 121 -7.22 7.30 6.15
N SER A 122 -6.31 7.81 5.32
CA SER A 122 -5.25 8.75 5.72
C SER A 122 -5.78 10.19 5.83
N SER A 123 -5.28 10.95 6.80
CA SER A 123 -5.56 12.38 6.88
C SER A 123 -4.95 13.12 5.69
N ILE A 124 -5.57 14.22 5.27
CA ILE A 124 -5.04 15.01 4.17
C ILE A 124 -3.65 15.58 4.47
N GLU A 125 -3.29 15.89 5.72
CA GLU A 125 -1.93 16.31 6.06
C GLU A 125 -0.90 15.22 5.79
N SER A 126 -1.27 13.96 6.05
CA SER A 126 -0.42 12.80 5.79
C SER A 126 -0.27 12.59 4.29
N LEU A 127 -1.38 12.61 3.55
CA LEU A 127 -1.35 12.51 2.09
C LEU A 127 -0.53 13.63 1.46
N ASP A 128 -0.74 14.87 1.90
CA ASP A 128 -0.01 16.03 1.41
C ASP A 128 1.50 15.92 1.65
N ARG A 129 1.91 15.45 2.83
CA ARG A 129 3.32 15.23 3.15
C ARG A 129 3.95 14.14 2.29
N ILE A 130 3.23 13.05 2.04
CA ILE A 130 3.75 11.86 1.36
C ILE A 130 3.75 12.06 -0.16
N PHE A 131 2.68 12.59 -0.73
CA PHE A 131 2.45 12.57 -2.18
C PHE A 131 2.89 13.83 -2.92
N THR A 132 3.15 14.94 -2.23
CA THR A 132 3.42 16.23 -2.91
C THR A 132 4.81 16.79 -2.65
N GLY A 133 5.64 16.09 -1.89
CA GLY A 133 6.93 16.59 -1.40
C GLY A 133 8.14 16.26 -2.27
N PHE A 134 7.93 15.69 -3.46
CA PHE A 134 9.00 15.17 -4.30
C PHE A 134 8.72 15.39 -5.79
N ASP A 135 9.78 15.33 -6.60
CA ASP A 135 9.70 15.26 -8.06
C ASP A 135 9.74 13.80 -8.51
N ILE A 136 8.75 13.37 -9.30
CA ILE A 136 8.57 11.98 -9.74
C ILE A 136 9.81 11.48 -10.49
N GLN A 137 10.38 12.29 -11.39
CA GLN A 137 11.54 11.86 -12.19
C GLN A 137 12.80 11.70 -11.32
N SER A 138 13.02 12.62 -10.40
CA SER A 138 14.13 12.57 -9.45
C SER A 138 14.01 11.35 -8.53
N LEU A 139 12.81 11.08 -7.98
CA LEU A 139 12.58 9.92 -7.14
C LEU A 139 12.76 8.61 -7.93
N LYS A 140 12.24 8.53 -9.16
CA LYS A 140 12.43 7.40 -10.06
C LYS A 140 13.90 7.10 -10.31
N GLN A 141 14.71 8.11 -10.58
CA GLN A 141 16.16 7.93 -10.78
C GLN A 141 16.85 7.39 -9.51
N LEU A 142 16.50 7.92 -8.34
CA LEU A 142 17.04 7.47 -7.06
C LEU A 142 16.68 6.00 -6.79
N LEU A 143 15.40 5.64 -6.93
CA LEU A 143 14.91 4.29 -6.66
C LEU A 143 15.42 3.28 -7.68
N THR A 144 15.53 3.67 -8.95
CA THR A 144 16.13 2.82 -10.00
C THR A 144 17.58 2.48 -9.68
N LYS A 145 18.41 3.47 -9.34
CA LYS A 145 19.81 3.23 -8.94
C LYS A 145 19.92 2.40 -7.65
N THR A 146 18.97 2.58 -6.73
CA THR A 146 18.92 1.77 -5.51
C THR A 146 18.57 0.32 -5.83
N ARG A 147 17.57 0.09 -6.68
CA ARG A 147 17.20 -1.24 -7.18
C ARG A 147 18.35 -1.92 -7.93
N GLU A 148 19.08 -1.21 -8.78
CA GLU A 148 20.27 -1.76 -9.47
C GLU A 148 21.33 -2.27 -8.48
N LYS A 149 21.57 -1.54 -7.38
CA LYS A 149 22.48 -1.99 -6.33
C LYS A 149 21.96 -3.24 -5.62
N VAL A 150 20.66 -3.31 -5.35
CA VAL A 150 20.02 -4.48 -4.73
C VAL A 150 20.14 -5.71 -5.64
N LEU A 151 19.87 -5.56 -6.94
CA LEU A 151 19.94 -6.65 -7.92
C LEU A 151 21.36 -7.19 -8.13
N ALA A 152 22.40 -6.42 -7.76
CA ALA A 152 23.79 -6.86 -7.78
C ALA A 152 24.22 -7.60 -6.49
N CYS A 153 23.34 -7.67 -5.48
CA CYS A 153 23.61 -8.34 -4.21
C CYS A 153 23.00 -9.74 -4.17
N ASN A 154 23.68 -10.67 -3.48
CA ASN A 154 23.14 -12.02 -3.24
C ASN A 154 22.45 -12.14 -1.87
N THR A 155 22.91 -11.35 -0.88
CA THR A 155 22.46 -11.45 0.51
C THR A 155 22.20 -10.05 1.07
N VAL A 156 21.06 -9.89 1.74
CA VAL A 156 20.71 -8.69 2.52
C VAL A 156 20.94 -8.99 4.00
N LYS A 157 21.57 -8.06 4.71
CA LYS A 157 21.71 -8.10 6.16
C LYS A 157 21.20 -6.82 6.77
N ILE A 158 20.29 -6.95 7.74
CA ILE A 158 19.68 -5.84 8.46
C ILE A 158 20.08 -5.93 9.93
N THR A 159 20.72 -4.87 10.43
CA THR A 159 21.11 -4.75 11.84
C THR A 159 20.67 -3.41 12.40
N SER A 160 20.24 -3.38 13.67
CA SER A 160 19.88 -2.13 14.35
C SER A 160 20.34 -2.13 15.82
N LYS A 161 20.27 -0.97 16.47
CA LYS A 161 20.63 -0.82 17.88
C LYS A 161 19.69 -1.55 18.84
N ASN A 162 18.43 -1.79 18.44
CA ASN A 162 17.46 -2.50 19.29
C ASN A 162 17.68 -4.03 19.30
N GLY A 163 18.68 -4.52 18.56
CA GLY A 163 19.06 -5.92 18.53
C GLY A 163 18.56 -6.68 17.31
N THR A 164 17.83 -6.05 16.37
CA THR A 164 17.54 -6.69 15.07
C THR A 164 18.85 -7.11 14.41
N ASN A 165 18.91 -8.37 13.99
CA ASN A 165 20.02 -8.94 13.25
C ASN A 165 19.48 -10.11 12.42
N VAL A 166 19.05 -9.80 11.21
CA VAL A 166 18.46 -10.77 10.29
C VAL A 166 19.17 -10.69 8.94
N SER A 167 19.32 -11.82 8.28
CA SER A 167 19.80 -11.88 6.90
C SER A 167 18.97 -12.84 6.07
N TYR A 168 18.91 -12.57 4.78
CA TYR A 168 18.26 -13.42 3.79
C TYR A 168 18.95 -13.26 2.44
N ASP A 169 18.77 -14.26 1.57
CA ASP A 169 19.26 -14.20 0.20
C ASP A 169 18.20 -13.62 -0.73
N ILE A 170 18.67 -13.08 -1.85
CA ILE A 170 17.84 -12.56 -2.93
C ILE A 170 17.69 -13.65 -4.01
N ASP A 171 16.48 -13.79 -4.55
CA ASP A 171 16.22 -14.60 -5.75
C ASP A 171 15.82 -13.66 -6.90
N LEU A 172 16.65 -13.58 -7.94
CA LEU A 172 16.42 -12.70 -9.09
C LEU A 172 15.20 -13.13 -9.93
N ASN A 173 14.64 -14.31 -9.70
CA ASN A 173 13.38 -14.73 -10.33
C ASN A 173 12.14 -14.13 -9.66
N TYR A 174 12.28 -13.50 -8.49
CA TYR A 174 11.18 -12.84 -7.80
C TYR A 174 10.94 -11.42 -8.31
N ALA A 175 9.81 -10.82 -7.91
CA ALA A 175 9.48 -9.45 -8.24
C ALA A 175 10.39 -8.45 -7.51
N PHE A 176 10.84 -7.43 -8.25
CA PHE A 176 11.51 -6.25 -7.73
C PHE A 176 10.87 -5.03 -8.36
N ASP A 177 10.16 -4.27 -7.54
CA ASP A 177 9.42 -3.10 -7.95
C ASP A 177 9.82 -1.88 -7.10
N ILE A 178 9.43 -0.71 -7.60
CA ILE A 178 9.66 0.57 -6.96
C ILE A 178 8.37 1.37 -6.98
N ASP A 179 8.13 2.10 -5.90
CA ASP A 179 7.06 3.09 -5.81
C ASP A 179 7.67 4.48 -6.02
N ASP A 180 7.81 4.89 -7.28
CA ASP A 180 8.40 6.17 -7.69
C ASP A 180 7.41 7.33 -7.83
N GLY A 181 6.12 7.04 -7.62
CA GLY A 181 5.01 7.98 -7.82
C GLY A 181 4.53 8.09 -9.27
N ASP A 182 5.10 7.35 -10.23
CA ASP A 182 4.59 7.26 -11.60
C ASP A 182 3.63 6.07 -11.72
N TYR A 183 2.34 6.29 -11.46
CA TYR A 183 1.27 5.30 -11.63
C TYR A 183 0.60 5.37 -13.00
N SER A 184 1.26 5.94 -14.02
CA SER A 184 0.68 6.12 -15.35
C SER A 184 0.50 4.83 -16.16
N LYS A 185 1.09 3.72 -15.70
CA LYS A 185 1.05 2.40 -16.33
C LYS A 185 0.49 1.36 -15.37
N PRO A 186 -0.15 0.29 -15.89
CA PRO A 186 -0.74 -0.75 -15.05
C PRO A 186 0.28 -1.30 -14.05
N LYS A 187 0.01 -1.09 -12.76
CA LYS A 187 0.83 -1.55 -11.65
C LYS A 187 0.05 -1.53 -10.35
N PHE A 188 0.50 -2.35 -9.41
CA PHE A 188 0.22 -2.20 -7.99
C PHE A 188 1.11 -1.06 -7.46
N GLY A 189 0.50 -0.09 -6.78
CA GLY A 189 1.20 1.02 -6.16
C GLY A 189 0.89 1.14 -4.67
N THR A 190 1.93 1.44 -3.90
CA THR A 190 1.80 1.95 -2.52
C THR A 190 2.37 3.37 -2.44
N ALA A 191 2.40 3.99 -1.26
CA ALA A 191 2.99 5.32 -1.09
C ALA A 191 4.41 5.40 -1.70
N PRO A 192 4.79 6.47 -2.40
CA PRO A 192 6.11 6.59 -3.03
C PRO A 192 7.27 6.53 -2.03
N GLY A 193 8.42 6.02 -2.48
CA GLY A 193 9.68 6.02 -1.76
C GLY A 193 10.26 4.64 -1.42
N PHE A 194 9.66 3.55 -1.90
CA PHE A 194 10.10 2.19 -1.59
C PHE A 194 10.83 1.50 -2.74
N VAL A 195 11.74 0.61 -2.36
CA VAL A 195 12.24 -0.49 -3.20
C VAL A 195 11.77 -1.78 -2.52
N ASN A 196 10.91 -2.53 -3.20
CA ASN A 196 10.35 -3.76 -2.67
C ASN A 196 11.26 -4.94 -3.05
N ILE A 197 11.58 -5.76 -2.05
CA ILE A 197 12.46 -6.92 -2.19
C ILE A 197 11.74 -8.10 -1.54
N VAL A 198 11.51 -9.15 -2.32
CA VAL A 198 10.98 -10.42 -1.79
C VAL A 198 12.18 -11.29 -1.37
N PRO A 199 12.32 -11.64 -0.08
CA PRO A 199 13.35 -12.57 0.36
C PRO A 199 13.21 -13.93 -0.32
N LYS A 200 14.32 -14.56 -0.70
CA LYS A 200 14.31 -15.95 -1.16
C LYS A 200 13.70 -16.84 -0.06
N ILE A 201 12.64 -17.57 -0.39
CA ILE A 201 11.97 -18.45 0.56
C ILE A 201 12.97 -19.49 1.08
N GLY A 202 12.96 -19.73 2.39
CA GLY A 202 13.88 -20.65 3.07
C GLY A 202 15.23 -20.04 3.45
N SER A 203 15.55 -18.81 3.06
CA SER A 203 16.88 -18.22 3.31
C SER A 203 16.96 -17.32 4.55
N MET A 204 15.82 -16.80 5.04
CA MET A 204 15.85 -15.81 6.12
C MET A 204 16.15 -16.44 7.48
N ASN A 205 17.17 -15.92 8.17
CA ASN A 205 17.60 -16.38 9.48
C ASN A 205 18.01 -15.19 10.37
N GLY A 206 17.77 -15.31 11.68
CA GLY A 206 18.16 -14.31 12.67
C GLY A 206 16.98 -13.83 13.49
N ASN A 207 16.94 -12.54 13.82
CA ASN A 207 15.87 -11.97 14.63
C ASN A 207 15.47 -10.56 14.18
N ILE A 208 14.17 -10.28 14.26
CA ILE A 208 13.57 -8.98 13.97
C ILE A 208 12.98 -8.44 15.27
N VAL A 209 13.47 -7.30 15.73
CA VAL A 209 13.03 -6.67 16.98
C VAL A 209 12.21 -5.43 16.66
N PHE A 210 10.97 -5.40 17.15
CA PHE A 210 10.01 -4.33 16.91
C PHE A 210 10.03 -3.33 18.06
N ASP A 211 10.35 -2.08 17.74
CA ASP A 211 10.08 -0.94 18.63
C ASP A 211 8.58 -0.59 18.62
N PHE A 212 7.94 -0.79 17.47
CA PHE A 212 6.50 -0.67 17.25
C PHE A 212 6.07 -1.75 16.26
N LEU A 213 4.95 -2.41 16.55
CA LEU A 213 4.27 -3.31 15.62
C LEU A 213 2.84 -2.80 15.44
N GLN A 214 2.41 -2.66 14.19
CA GLN A 214 1.03 -2.31 13.87
C GLN A 214 0.08 -3.34 14.50
N ASN A 215 -0.99 -2.86 15.14
CA ASN A 215 -1.93 -3.66 15.93
C ASN A 215 -1.32 -4.39 17.15
N GLY A 216 -0.06 -4.11 17.49
CA GLY A 216 0.60 -4.56 18.72
C GLY A 216 0.30 -3.65 19.91
N GLU A 217 0.48 -4.18 21.13
CA GLU A 217 0.42 -3.36 22.35
C GLU A 217 1.64 -2.41 22.40
N GLN A 218 1.39 -1.12 22.67
CA GLN A 218 2.46 -0.13 22.78
C GLN A 218 3.38 -0.39 23.99
N GLY A 219 4.68 -0.11 23.81
CA GLY A 219 5.64 -0.03 24.93
C GLY A 219 6.20 -1.36 25.44
N SER A 220 6.04 -2.46 24.71
CA SER A 220 6.69 -3.74 25.03
C SER A 220 7.45 -4.26 23.80
N PRO A 221 8.76 -4.50 23.89
CA PRO A 221 9.53 -5.01 22.77
C PRO A 221 9.05 -6.42 22.41
N LEU A 222 8.80 -6.63 21.12
CA LEU A 222 8.47 -7.91 20.53
C LEU A 222 9.62 -8.32 19.60
N GLU A 223 10.02 -9.58 19.65
CA GLU A 223 11.07 -10.13 18.77
C GLU A 223 10.52 -11.37 18.05
N PHE A 224 10.70 -11.41 16.74
CA PHE A 224 10.51 -12.62 15.95
C PHE A 224 11.85 -13.30 15.72
N VAL A 225 11.93 -14.58 16.06
CA VAL A 225 13.08 -15.44 15.74
C VAL A 225 12.79 -16.14 14.43
N MET A 226 13.62 -15.85 13.43
CA MET A 226 13.50 -16.37 12.08
C MET A 226 14.44 -17.55 11.85
N LYS A 227 13.92 -18.64 11.30
CA LYS A 227 14.72 -19.78 10.82
C LYS A 227 14.14 -20.30 9.51
N HIS A 228 14.95 -20.33 8.46
CA HIS A 228 14.53 -20.71 7.10
C HIS A 228 13.23 -20.03 6.64
N SER A 229 13.14 -18.70 6.84
CA SER A 229 11.96 -17.88 6.52
C SER A 229 10.68 -18.17 7.32
N GLU A 230 10.77 -18.97 8.38
CA GLU A 230 9.66 -19.19 9.32
C GLU A 230 9.92 -18.48 10.65
N ILE A 231 8.85 -17.97 11.26
CA ILE A 231 8.87 -17.49 12.65
C ILE A 231 8.79 -18.71 13.57
N VAL A 232 9.92 -19.08 14.19
CA VAL A 232 9.99 -20.27 15.06
C VAL A 232 9.80 -19.94 16.54
N ASP A 233 9.95 -18.67 16.92
CA ASP A 233 9.68 -18.18 18.26
C ASP A 233 9.29 -16.69 18.22
N VAL A 234 8.47 -16.28 19.20
CA VAL A 234 8.04 -14.89 19.40
C VAL A 234 8.32 -14.52 20.84
N LYS A 235 9.31 -13.66 21.08
CA LYS A 235 9.68 -13.23 22.43
C LYS A 235 9.00 -11.89 22.75
N GLY A 236 8.41 -11.80 23.93
CA GLY A 236 7.64 -10.64 24.39
C GLY A 236 6.80 -11.00 25.62
N ARG A 237 5.99 -10.06 26.14
CA ARG A 237 5.11 -10.36 27.30
C ARG A 237 3.98 -11.32 26.89
N ARG A 238 3.64 -12.29 27.75
CA ARG A 238 2.78 -13.48 27.49
C ARG A 238 1.40 -13.23 26.87
N LYS A 239 0.83 -12.01 26.96
CA LYS A 239 -0.46 -11.69 26.30
C LYS A 239 -0.33 -11.58 24.77
N GLN A 240 0.86 -11.24 24.25
CA GLN A 240 1.09 -10.95 22.83
C GLN A 240 1.21 -12.20 21.96
N GLN A 241 1.69 -13.32 22.51
CA GLN A 241 1.80 -14.60 21.80
C GLN A 241 0.44 -15.24 21.44
N LYS A 242 -0.65 -14.89 22.14
CA LYS A 242 -1.98 -15.49 21.91
C LYS A 242 -2.72 -14.89 20.72
N ASN A 243 -2.48 -13.61 20.39
CA ASN A 243 -3.17 -12.94 19.29
C ASN A 243 -2.56 -13.25 17.91
N LEU A 244 -1.30 -13.72 17.86
CA LEU A 244 -0.60 -14.08 16.61
C LEU A 244 -0.81 -15.56 16.20
N LYS A 245 -1.52 -16.37 16.99
CA LYS A 245 -1.82 -17.78 16.68
C LYS A 245 -3.15 -17.97 15.92
N HIS A 246 -3.83 -16.88 15.58
CA HIS A 246 -5.15 -16.88 14.92
C HIS A 246 -5.19 -16.04 13.63
N THR A 247 -4.04 -15.53 13.19
CA THR A 247 -3.80 -14.98 11.84
C THR A 247 -3.08 -16.02 11.02
#